data_AF-A0A8J7WYN0-F1
#
_entry.id   AF-A0A8J7WYN0-F1
#
_cell.length_a   1.000
_cell.length_b   1.000
_cell.length_c   1.000
_cell.angle_alpha   90.00
_cell.angle_beta   90.00
_cell.angle_gamma   90.00
#
_symmetry.space_group_name_H-M   'P 1'
#
loop_
_entity.id
_entity.type
_entity.pdbx_description
1 polymer ?
#
loop_
_entity_poly.entity_id
_entity_poly.type
_entity_poly.pdbx_seq_one_letter_code
_entity_poly.pdbx_strand_id
1 'polypeptide(L)' 'MAEQVTYKGYTVELKEHEDKCSKYAFTIFDPQGREIKNVPLGGENRDSALGKAQEMIDFELEYAKE' A
#
# COMPACT_ATOMS: atom_id res chain seq x y z
N MET A 1 13.94 2.95 -4.72
CA MET A 1 14.14 2.34 -3.39
C MET A 1 12.81 1.74 -2.94
N ALA A 2 12.82 0.74 -2.06
CA ALA A 2 11.60 0.19 -1.47
C ALA A 2 11.50 0.70 -0.02
N GLU A 3 10.37 1.30 0.33
CA GLU A 3 10.09 1.80 1.66
C GLU A 3 8.94 1.01 2.28
N GLN A 4 9.08 0.60 3.53
CA GLN A 4 8.04 -0.12 4.25
C GLN A 4 7.49 0.76 5.36
N VAL A 5 6.17 0.93 5.38
CA VAL A 5 5.44 1.72 6.37
C VAL A 5 4.43 0.83 7.05
N THR A 6 4.48 0.73 8.38
CA THR A 6 3.49 -0.02 9.14
C THR A 6 2.33 0.90 9.53
N TYR A 7 1.11 0.52 9.18
CA TYR A 7 -0.11 1.27 9.49
C TYR A 7 -1.19 0.34 10.05
N LYS A 8 -1.65 0.63 11.28
CA LYS A 8 -2.68 -0.17 11.99
C LYS A 8 -2.40 -1.68 12.05
N GLY A 9 -1.12 -2.06 12.07
CA GLY A 9 -0.66 -3.46 12.07
C GLY A 9 -0.43 -4.06 10.68
N TYR A 10 -0.89 -3.39 9.61
CA TYR A 10 -0.60 -3.77 8.23
C TYR A 10 0.74 -3.17 7.81
N THR A 11 1.46 -3.86 6.92
CA THR A 11 2.72 -3.37 6.37
C THR A 11 2.49 -2.95 4.92
N VAL A 12 2.80 -1.70 4.60
CA VAL A 12 2.72 -1.15 3.24
C VAL A 12 4.13 -1.02 2.69
N GLU A 13 4.48 -1.84 1.71
CA GLU A 13 5.72 -1.72 0.97
C GLU A 13 5.51 -0.86 -0.27
N LEU A 14 5.98 0.38 -0.22
CA LEU A 14 6.10 1.29 -1.35
C LEU A 14 7.35 0.96 -2.15
N LYS A 15 7.20 0.77 -3.46
CA LYS A 15 8.30 0.59 -4.40
C LYS A 15 8.26 1.69 -5.44
N GLU A 16 9.36 2.44 -5.52
CA GLU A 16 9.62 3.28 -6.68
C GLU A 16 9.79 2.37 -7.89
N HIS A 17 8.86 2.49 -8.82
CA HIS A 17 8.93 1.80 -10.10
C HIS A 17 8.76 2.88 -11.15
N GLU A 18 9.84 3.21 -11.86
CA GLU A 18 9.75 4.12 -13.01
C GLU A 18 9.31 3.30 -14.22
N ASP A 19 8.00 3.07 -14.33
CA ASP A 19 7.41 2.59 -15.57
C ASP A 19 6.67 3.74 -16.24
N LYS A 20 6.61 3.77 -17.57
CA LYS A 20 6.25 4.97 -18.38
C LYS A 20 4.92 5.67 -18.00
N CYS A 21 4.05 5.03 -17.19
CA CYS A 21 2.76 5.54 -16.73
C CYS A 21 2.60 5.72 -15.20
N SER A 22 3.51 5.23 -14.35
CA SER A 22 3.43 5.38 -12.89
C SER A 22 4.81 5.39 -12.28
N LYS A 23 4.99 6.15 -11.19
CA LYS A 23 6.28 6.27 -10.50
C LYS A 23 6.38 5.43 -9.23
N TYR A 24 5.25 5.09 -8.62
CA TYR A 24 5.20 4.33 -7.37
C TYR A 24 4.18 3.21 -7.46
N ALA A 25 4.64 2.01 -7.11
CA ALA A 25 3.82 0.86 -6.78
C ALA A 25 3.76 0.70 -5.26
N PHE A 26 2.73 0.06 -4.73
CA PHE A 26 2.75 -0.39 -3.34
C PHE A 26 2.09 -1.75 -3.15
N THR A 27 2.53 -2.45 -2.13
CA THR A 27 2.01 -3.75 -1.73
C THR A 27 1.62 -3.69 -0.26
N ILE A 28 0.40 -4.09 0.05
CA ILE A 28 -0.13 -4.15 1.40
C ILE A 28 -0.04 -5.59 1.88
N PHE A 29 0.55 -5.77 3.05
CA PHE A 29 0.66 -7.01 3.78
C PHE A 29 -0.15 -6.91 5.06
N ASP A 30 -0.82 -7.99 5.41
CA ASP A 30 -1.52 -8.13 6.68
C ASP A 30 -0.53 -8.25 7.86
N PRO A 31 -0.97 -8.09 9.12
CA PRO A 31 -0.12 -8.27 10.30
C PRO A 31 0.52 -9.66 10.43
N GLN A 32 -0.01 -10.68 9.75
CA GLN A 32 0.57 -12.03 9.64
C GLN A 32 1.63 -12.13 8.53
N GLY A 33 1.89 -11.05 7.78
CA GLY A 33 2.88 -10.97 6.73
C GLY A 33 2.44 -11.55 5.38
N ARG A 34 1.13 -11.75 5.16
CA ARG A 34 0.59 -12.19 3.86
C ARG A 34 0.27 -10.97 3.01
N GLU A 35 0.66 -11.05 1.75
CA GLU A 35 0.25 -10.07 0.75
C GLU A 35 -1.27 -10.11 0.57
N ILE A 36 -1.94 -9.01 0.88
CA ILE A 36 -3.41 -8.88 0.70
C ILE A 36 -3.75 -8.06 -0.55
N LYS A 37 -2.87 -7.14 -0.95
CA LYS A 37 -3.10 -6.27 -2.10
C LYS A 37 -1.78 -5.84 -2.72
N ASN A 38 -1.64 -6.04 -4.03
CA ASN A 38 -0.56 -5.44 -4.81
C ASN A 38 -1.15 -4.41 -5.78
N VAL A 39 -0.64 -3.18 -5.73
CA VAL A 39 -1.08 -2.06 -6.59
C VAL A 39 0.13 -1.53 -7.36
N PRO A 40 0.32 -1.94 -8.63
CA PRO A 40 1.45 -1.51 -9.44
C PRO A 40 1.36 -0.04 -9.87
N LEU A 41 0.16 0.55 -9.86
CA LEU A 41 -0.10 1.95 -10.17
C LEU A 41 -0.60 2.67 -8.91
N GLY A 42 0.27 2.71 -7.90
CA GLY A 42 -0.05 3.21 -6.57
C GLY A 42 -0.21 4.72 -6.52
N GLY A 43 0.60 5.44 -7.29
CA GLY A 43 0.51 6.88 -7.43
C GLY A 43 1.66 7.48 -8.24
N GLU A 44 1.54 8.77 -8.53
CA GLU A 44 2.60 9.57 -9.14
C GLU A 44 3.71 9.93 -8.14
N ASN A 45 3.41 9.98 -6.85
CA ASN A 45 4.33 10.33 -5.77
C ASN A 45 4.09 9.44 -4.55
N ARG A 46 5.08 9.35 -3.65
CA ARG A 46 5.04 8.58 -2.41
C ARG A 46 3.80 8.86 -1.56
N ASP A 47 3.49 10.12 -1.31
CA ASP A 47 2.35 10.50 -0.46
C ASP A 47 1.00 10.05 -1.01
N SER A 48 0.80 10.15 -2.33
CA SER A 48 -0.42 9.64 -2.98
C SER A 48 -0.53 8.12 -2.85
N ALA A 49 0.57 7.40 -3.07
CA ALA A 49 0.62 5.95 -2.95
C ALA A 49 0.36 5.50 -1.50
N LEU A 50 0.98 6.16 -0.52
CA LEU A 50 0.79 5.87 0.89
C LEU A 50 -0.64 6.18 1.35
N GLY A 51 -1.17 7.36 1.03
CA GLY A 51 -2.54 7.75 1.41
C GLY A 51 -3.57 6.76 0.88
N LYS A 52 -3.42 6.33 -0.39
CA LYS A 52 -4.28 5.33 -1.01
C LYS A 52 -4.18 3.94 -0.36
N ALA A 53 -2.97 3.54 0.04
CA ALA A 53 -2.76 2.32 0.81
C ALA A 53 -3.44 2.38 2.18
N GLN A 54 -3.34 3.53 2.87
CA GLN A 54 -3.97 3.75 4.17
C GLN A 54 -5.50 3.73 4.09
N GLU A 55 -6.10 4.38 3.08
CA GLU A 55 -7.55 4.33 2.87
C GLU A 55 -8.04 2.91 2.59
N MET A 56 -7.29 2.12 1.82
CA MET A 56 -7.64 0.70 1.62
C MET A 56 -7.55 -0.11 2.90
N ILE A 57 -6.53 0.11 3.72
CA ILE A 57 -6.42 -0.56 5.02
C ILE A 57 -7.58 -0.17 5.93
N ASP A 58 -7.97 1.11 5.93
CA ASP A 58 -9.11 1.59 6.71
C ASP A 58 -10.39 0.88 6.29
N PHE A 59 -10.66 0.82 4.99
CA PHE A 59 -11.82 0.14 4.42
C PHE A 59 -11.84 -1.36 4.76
N GLU A 60 -10.72 -2.06 4.61
CA GLU A 60 -10.63 -3.49 4.97
C GLU A 60 -10.83 -3.72 6.47
N LEU A 61 -10.33 -2.81 7.32
CA LEU A 61 -10.52 -2.87 8.77
C LEU A 61 -11.95 -2.58 9.20
N GLU A 62 -12.64 -1.66 8.53
CA GLU A 62 -14.06 -1.40 8.72
C GLU A 62 -14.88 -2.62 8.27
N TYR A 63 -14.60 -3.16 7.09
CA TYR A 63 -15.29 -4.34 6.57
C TYR A 63 -15.08 -5.59 7.44
N ALA A 64 -13.87 -5.81 7.95
CA ALA A 64 -13.56 -6.96 8.81
C ALA A 64 -14.23 -6.91 10.20
N LYS A 65 -14.81 -5.76 10.59
CA LYS A 65 -15.55 -5.61 11.85
C LYS A 65 -17.04 -5.96 11.75
N GLU A 66 -17.57 -6.22 10.54
CA GLU A 66 -18.96 -6.64 10.32
C GLU A 66 -19.16 -8.17 10.38
#